data_AF-A0A7W9NEQ0-F1
#
_entry.id   AF-A0A7W9NEQ0-F1
#
_cell.length_a   1.000
_cell.length_b   1.000
_cell.length_c   1.000
_cell.angle_alpha   90.00
_cell.angle_beta   90.00
_cell.angle_gamma   90.00
#
_symmetry.space_group_name_H-M   'P 1'
#
loop_
_entity.id
_entity.type
_entity.pdbx_description
1 polymer ?
#
loop_
_entity_poly.entity_id
_entity_poly.type
_entity_poly.pdbx_seq_one_letter_code
_entity_poly.pdbx_strand_id
1 'polypeptide(L)'
;MLSAVSIELSRHDWGSLRTVHGTADGVPAAVAALVAATTEAEAEHIYSETSLDNVVVVQGNLFEAAVPLVSVLCAALADEMPVAAHSEVLRLIAEIVRGDTHCSEIEAGRPDLPEQAQELARAGLWLFYRELLHGSAANAEYAEEILDYVETDRARYELFLAQARPK
;
A
#
# COMPACT_ATOMS: atom_id res chain seq x y z
N MET A 1 12.32 -8.58 -18.09
CA MET A 1 11.15 -7.84 -18.61
C MET A 1 10.95 -6.62 -17.72
N LEU A 2 10.51 -5.49 -18.27
CA LEU A 2 10.02 -4.37 -17.46
C LEU A 2 8.70 -4.82 -16.79
N SER A 3 8.57 -4.65 -15.48
CA SER A 3 7.32 -4.91 -14.74
C SER A 3 6.52 -3.61 -14.58
N ALA A 4 5.22 -3.71 -14.27
CA ALA A 4 4.42 -2.51 -13.99
C ALA A 4 5.02 -1.72 -12.81
N VAL A 5 5.50 -2.44 -11.79
CA VAL A 5 6.19 -1.87 -10.63
C VAL A 5 7.42 -1.04 -11.03
N SER A 6 8.30 -1.56 -11.88
CA SER A 6 9.53 -0.84 -12.22
C SER A 6 9.27 0.41 -13.07
N ILE A 7 8.22 0.39 -13.89
CA ILE A 7 7.75 1.56 -14.63
C ILE A 7 7.18 2.60 -13.67
N GLU A 8 6.28 2.22 -12.75
CA GLU A 8 5.67 3.16 -11.82
C GLU A 8 6.71 3.79 -10.88
N LEU A 9 7.64 2.99 -10.34
CA LEU A 9 8.76 3.50 -9.56
C LEU A 9 9.57 4.57 -10.30
N SER A 10 9.77 4.42 -11.62
CA SER A 10 10.57 5.37 -12.41
C SER A 10 9.89 6.72 -12.68
N ARG A 11 8.58 6.85 -12.39
CA ARG A 11 7.81 8.10 -12.63
C ARG A 11 8.00 9.15 -11.55
N HIS A 12 8.53 8.77 -10.39
CA HIS A 12 8.63 9.63 -9.23
C HIS A 12 10.10 10.00 -8.94
N ASP A 13 10.32 11.26 -8.60
CA ASP A 13 11.61 11.72 -8.06
C ASP A 13 11.66 11.45 -6.55
N TRP A 14 11.99 10.19 -6.19
CA TRP A 14 12.01 9.74 -4.80
C TRP A 14 12.97 10.53 -3.90
N GLY A 15 14.05 11.08 -4.46
CA GLY A 15 14.99 11.93 -3.72
C GLY A 15 14.40 13.27 -3.29
N SER A 16 13.31 13.70 -3.91
CA SER A 16 12.59 14.91 -3.54
C SER A 16 11.50 14.69 -2.49
N LEU A 17 11.06 13.44 -2.30
CA LEU A 17 9.95 13.08 -1.43
C LEU A 17 10.41 12.87 0.01
N ARG A 18 9.62 13.36 0.97
CA ARG A 18 9.94 13.24 2.39
C ARG A 18 9.52 11.90 3.01
N THR A 19 10.35 11.46 3.94
CA THR A 19 10.16 10.33 4.85
C THR A 19 10.45 10.80 6.28
N VAL A 20 10.24 9.93 7.28
CA VAL A 20 10.62 10.24 8.67
C VAL A 20 12.13 10.47 8.85
N HIS A 21 12.97 9.90 7.98
CA HIS A 21 14.43 9.93 8.07
C HIS A 21 15.11 10.85 7.05
N GLY A 22 14.35 11.58 6.24
CA GLY A 22 14.89 12.47 5.20
C GLY A 22 14.17 12.27 3.87
N THR A 23 14.91 11.81 2.86
CA THR A 23 14.41 11.58 1.50
C THR A 23 13.95 10.13 1.31
N ALA A 24 13.24 9.85 0.22
CA ALA A 24 12.72 8.53 -0.10
C ALA A 24 13.59 7.73 -1.09
N ASP A 25 14.88 8.09 -1.25
CA ASP A 25 15.80 7.45 -2.22
C ASP A 25 15.89 5.92 -2.09
N GLY A 26 15.70 5.39 -0.88
CA GLY A 26 15.73 3.95 -0.60
C GLY A 26 14.45 3.21 -0.95
N VAL A 27 13.32 3.90 -1.13
CA VAL A 27 12.00 3.27 -1.34
C VAL A 27 11.97 2.36 -2.58
N PRO A 28 12.49 2.77 -3.76
CA PRO A 28 12.48 1.89 -4.93
C PRO A 28 13.20 0.56 -4.71
N ALA A 29 14.34 0.58 -4.02
CA ALA A 29 15.12 -0.63 -3.74
C ALA A 29 14.38 -1.53 -2.74
N ALA A 30 13.78 -0.94 -1.69
CA ALA A 30 12.98 -1.65 -0.71
C ALA A 30 11.75 -2.33 -1.34
N VAL A 31 11.01 -1.62 -2.20
CA VAL A 31 9.87 -2.17 -2.93
C VAL A 31 10.30 -3.31 -3.85
N ALA A 32 11.38 -3.12 -4.62
CA ALA A 32 11.89 -4.16 -5.51
C ALA A 32 12.28 -5.44 -4.75
N ALA A 33 12.85 -5.29 -3.54
CA ALA A 33 13.16 -6.42 -2.66
C ALA A 33 11.87 -7.08 -2.13
N LEU A 34 10.90 -6.28 -1.66
CA LEU A 34 9.64 -6.79 -1.11
C LEU A 34 8.87 -7.62 -2.14
N VAL A 35 8.70 -7.11 -3.36
CA VAL A 35 7.93 -7.82 -4.42
C VAL A 35 8.65 -9.08 -4.93
N ALA A 36 9.96 -9.19 -4.69
CA ALA A 36 10.75 -10.36 -5.04
C ALA A 36 10.84 -11.40 -3.90
N ALA A 37 10.41 -11.04 -2.69
CA ALA A 37 10.54 -11.88 -1.51
C ALA A 37 9.72 -13.17 -1.66
N THR A 38 10.38 -14.32 -1.52
CA THR A 38 9.77 -15.62 -1.81
C THR A 38 9.28 -16.35 -0.56
N THR A 39 9.68 -15.89 0.62
CA THR A 39 9.29 -16.46 1.91
C THR A 39 8.70 -15.39 2.82
N GLU A 40 7.79 -15.80 3.71
CA GLU A 40 7.18 -14.87 4.70
C GLU A 40 8.26 -14.20 5.56
N ALA A 41 9.25 -14.97 6.04
CA ALA A 41 10.35 -14.42 6.85
C ALA A 41 11.21 -13.40 6.08
N GLU A 42 11.45 -13.62 4.77
CA GLU A 42 12.15 -12.66 3.91
C GLU A 42 11.32 -11.41 3.70
N ALA A 43 10.02 -11.56 3.41
CA ALA A 43 9.11 -10.45 3.19
C ALA A 43 8.94 -9.60 4.46
N GLU A 44 8.75 -10.23 5.62
CA GLU A 44 8.65 -9.59 6.93
C GLU A 44 9.98 -8.92 7.33
N HIS A 45 11.11 -9.58 7.09
CA HIS A 45 12.43 -8.98 7.35
C HIS A 45 12.66 -7.76 6.46
N ILE A 46 12.35 -7.83 5.16
CA ILE A 46 12.45 -6.67 4.27
C ILE A 46 11.49 -5.58 4.74
N TYR A 47 10.24 -5.91 5.02
CA TYR A 47 9.24 -4.98 5.52
C TYR A 47 9.76 -4.17 6.73
N SER A 48 10.29 -4.88 7.74
CA SER A 48 10.76 -4.30 8.99
C SER A 48 12.14 -3.63 8.90
N GLU A 49 13.12 -4.25 8.23
CA GLU A 49 14.51 -3.79 8.20
C GLU A 49 14.86 -2.87 7.03
N THR A 50 14.14 -2.97 5.90
CA THR A 50 14.12 -1.86 4.93
C THR A 50 13.10 -0.79 5.31
N SER A 51 12.29 -1.06 6.35
CA SER A 51 11.50 -0.11 7.11
C SER A 51 10.47 0.64 6.28
N LEU A 52 9.82 0.03 5.28
CA LEU A 52 8.75 0.76 4.56
C LEU A 52 7.67 1.28 5.53
N ASP A 53 7.35 0.50 6.57
CA ASP A 53 6.46 0.82 7.70
C ASP A 53 7.07 1.67 8.82
N ASN A 54 8.33 2.06 8.66
CA ASN A 54 9.03 2.98 9.54
C ASN A 54 9.73 4.09 8.74
N VAL A 55 9.37 4.25 7.46
CA VAL A 55 9.94 5.23 6.52
C VAL A 55 8.83 6.06 5.92
N VAL A 56 7.79 5.43 5.35
CA VAL A 56 6.71 6.16 4.67
C VAL A 56 5.43 6.32 5.50
N VAL A 57 5.17 5.37 6.40
CA VAL A 57 4.13 5.42 7.43
C VAL A 57 4.80 5.05 8.73
N VAL A 58 4.58 5.77 9.83
CA VAL A 58 5.21 5.48 11.14
C VAL A 58 4.16 5.60 12.23
N GLN A 59 3.81 4.47 12.87
CA GLN A 59 2.77 4.43 13.90
C GLN A 59 1.46 5.08 13.44
N GLY A 60 1.08 4.82 12.18
CA GLY A 60 -0.11 5.40 11.55
C GLY A 60 0.07 6.84 11.02
N ASN A 61 1.26 7.43 11.10
CA ASN A 61 1.51 8.77 10.56
C ASN A 61 2.18 8.70 9.17
N LEU A 62 1.55 9.29 8.18
CA LEU A 62 1.99 9.35 6.80
C LEU A 62 3.02 10.45 6.57
N PHE A 63 3.99 10.13 5.73
CA PHE A 63 4.92 11.06 5.11
C PHE A 63 4.64 11.18 3.61
N GLU A 64 5.14 12.24 2.98
CA GLU A 64 4.88 12.56 1.56
C GLU A 64 5.11 11.37 0.60
N ALA A 65 6.15 10.57 0.87
CA ALA A 65 6.47 9.38 0.06
C ALA A 65 5.41 8.27 0.10
N ALA A 66 4.52 8.23 1.10
CA ALA A 66 3.47 7.23 1.19
C ALA A 66 2.46 7.33 0.05
N VAL A 67 2.16 8.56 -0.39
CA VAL A 67 1.14 8.81 -1.43
C VAL A 67 1.49 8.12 -2.76
N PRO A 68 2.64 8.43 -3.42
CA PRO A 68 2.98 7.77 -4.69
C PRO A 68 3.26 6.27 -4.52
N LEU A 69 3.65 5.82 -3.33
CA LEU A 69 3.86 4.41 -3.06
C LEU A 69 2.58 3.58 -3.25
N VAL A 70 1.40 4.13 -2.96
CA VAL A 70 0.12 3.42 -3.17
C VAL A 70 -0.05 2.95 -4.61
N SER A 71 0.25 3.80 -5.60
CA SER A 71 0.17 3.44 -7.02
C SER A 71 1.15 2.32 -7.38
N VAL A 72 2.36 2.36 -6.83
CA VAL A 72 3.38 1.33 -7.04
C VAL A 72 2.95 -0.01 -6.45
N LEU A 73 2.37 -0.01 -5.25
CA LEU A 73 1.86 -1.22 -4.59
C LEU A 73 0.65 -1.79 -5.33
N CYS A 74 -0.25 -0.95 -5.84
CA CYS A 74 -1.35 -1.39 -6.71
C CYS A 74 -0.82 -1.99 -8.02
N ALA A 75 0.22 -1.40 -8.62
CA ALA A 75 0.88 -1.96 -9.79
C ALA A 75 1.51 -3.33 -9.49
N ALA A 76 2.04 -3.52 -8.28
CA ALA A 76 2.53 -4.83 -7.84
C ALA A 76 1.39 -5.85 -7.80
N LEU A 77 0.26 -5.55 -7.13
CA LEU A 77 -0.90 -6.44 -7.01
C LEU A 77 -1.55 -6.82 -8.36
N ALA A 78 -1.28 -6.06 -9.41
CA ALA A 78 -1.72 -6.34 -10.78
C ALA A 78 -0.81 -7.34 -11.52
N ASP A 79 0.42 -7.54 -11.06
CA ASP A 79 1.39 -8.50 -11.60
C ASP A 79 1.39 -9.82 -10.79
N GLU A 80 1.99 -10.87 -11.36
CA GLU A 80 2.25 -12.11 -10.62
C GLU A 80 3.40 -11.88 -9.61
N MET A 81 3.19 -12.26 -8.35
CA MET A 81 4.20 -12.18 -7.30
C MET A 81 4.11 -13.37 -6.33
N PRO A 82 5.18 -13.64 -5.55
CA PRO A 82 5.12 -14.66 -4.51
C PRO A 82 4.04 -14.36 -3.46
N VAL A 83 3.41 -15.41 -2.92
CA VAL A 83 2.32 -15.28 -1.92
C VAL A 83 2.76 -14.47 -0.71
N ALA A 84 3.99 -14.66 -0.24
CA ALA A 84 4.55 -13.91 0.88
C ALA A 84 4.58 -12.38 0.62
N ALA A 85 5.12 -11.97 -0.53
CA ALA A 85 5.14 -10.58 -0.95
C ALA A 85 3.71 -10.00 -1.09
N HIS A 86 2.78 -10.80 -1.60
CA HIS A 86 1.40 -10.38 -1.83
C HIS A 86 0.67 -9.94 -0.55
N SER A 87 0.81 -10.72 0.52
CA SER A 87 0.22 -10.39 1.83
C SER A 87 0.80 -9.09 2.40
N GLU A 88 2.11 -8.91 2.31
CA GLU A 88 2.79 -7.70 2.83
C GLU A 88 2.45 -6.44 2.02
N VAL A 89 2.30 -6.56 0.71
CA VAL A 89 1.86 -5.45 -0.14
C VAL A 89 0.45 -5.00 0.24
N LEU A 90 -0.49 -5.92 0.46
CA LEU A 90 -1.84 -5.58 0.93
C LEU A 90 -1.81 -4.91 2.31
N ARG A 91 -1.05 -5.48 3.24
CA ARG A 91 -0.88 -4.91 4.58
C ARG A 91 -0.36 -3.48 4.53
N LEU A 92 0.66 -3.20 3.71
CA LEU A 92 1.22 -1.86 3.58
C LEU A 92 0.20 -0.87 3.00
N ILE A 93 -0.59 -1.27 2.00
CA ILE A 93 -1.67 -0.42 1.48
C ILE A 93 -2.69 -0.14 2.60
N ALA A 94 -3.11 -1.16 3.37
CA ALA A 94 -4.05 -1.00 4.48
C ALA A 94 -3.54 -0.02 5.54
N GLU A 95 -2.26 -0.11 5.91
CA GLU A 95 -1.62 0.82 6.84
C GLU A 95 -1.58 2.25 6.29
N ILE A 96 -1.29 2.44 4.99
CA ILE A 96 -1.25 3.76 4.37
C ILE A 96 -2.64 4.40 4.28
N VAL A 97 -3.67 3.67 3.81
CA VAL A 97 -5.00 4.27 3.61
C VAL A 97 -5.72 4.62 4.91
N ARG A 98 -5.35 3.95 6.02
CA ARG A 98 -5.83 4.23 7.38
C ARG A 98 -4.99 5.28 8.11
N GLY A 99 -3.81 5.60 7.61
CA GLY A 99 -2.91 6.54 8.26
C GLY A 99 -3.40 7.99 8.21
N ASP A 100 -2.90 8.80 9.14
CA ASP A 100 -3.12 10.24 9.25
C ASP A 100 -1.86 11.01 8.83
N THR A 101 -1.99 12.26 8.38
CA THR A 101 -0.82 13.10 8.07
C THR A 101 0.01 13.38 9.33
N HIS A 102 1.32 13.10 9.29
CA HIS A 102 2.22 13.49 10.37
C HIS A 102 2.27 15.02 10.56
N CYS A 103 2.40 15.52 11.79
CA CYS A 103 2.38 16.97 12.06
C CYS A 103 3.43 17.77 11.28
N SER A 104 4.62 17.20 11.04
CA SER A 104 5.68 17.85 10.25
C SER A 104 5.35 17.99 8.76
N GLU A 105 4.44 17.18 8.24
CA GLU A 105 3.92 17.29 6.87
C GLU A 105 2.83 18.36 6.80
N ILE A 106 1.98 18.46 7.83
CA ILE A 106 1.01 19.55 7.99
C ILE A 106 1.75 20.90 8.04
N GLU A 107 2.80 21.01 8.87
CA GLU A 107 3.64 22.21 8.97
C GLU A 107 4.33 22.57 7.64
N ALA A 108 4.59 21.56 6.81
CA ALA A 108 5.15 21.74 5.49
C ALA A 108 4.10 22.01 4.39
N GLY A 109 2.83 22.18 4.76
CA GLY A 109 1.74 22.53 3.86
C GLY A 109 1.13 21.35 3.11
N ARG A 110 1.28 20.12 3.60
CA ARG A 110 0.69 18.90 3.03
C ARG A 110 -0.28 18.21 4.00
N PRO A 111 -1.42 18.84 4.38
CA PRO A 111 -2.34 18.25 5.34
C PRO A 111 -3.12 17.06 4.79
N ASP A 112 -3.28 16.97 3.47
CA ASP A 112 -4.25 16.07 2.83
C ASP A 112 -3.61 14.77 2.28
N LEU A 113 -2.60 14.21 2.97
CA LEU A 113 -1.95 12.97 2.52
C LEU A 113 -2.90 11.75 2.55
N PRO A 114 -3.75 11.55 3.58
CA PRO A 114 -4.72 10.45 3.62
C PRO A 114 -5.66 10.47 2.43
N GLU A 115 -6.22 11.64 2.12
CA GLU A 115 -7.17 11.82 1.01
C GLU A 115 -6.52 11.47 -0.33
N GLN A 116 -5.28 11.93 -0.55
CA GLN A 116 -4.52 11.61 -1.75
C GLN A 116 -4.19 10.11 -1.86
N ALA A 117 -3.76 9.49 -0.76
CA ALA A 117 -3.47 8.06 -0.72
C ALA A 117 -4.73 7.21 -1.00
N GLN A 118 -5.87 7.57 -0.39
CA GLN A 118 -7.15 6.91 -0.61
C GLN A 118 -7.66 7.09 -2.04
N GLU A 119 -7.44 8.26 -2.66
CA GLU A 119 -7.79 8.49 -4.06
C GLU A 119 -6.99 7.60 -5.01
N LEU A 120 -5.68 7.46 -4.78
CA LEU A 120 -4.84 6.56 -5.57
C LEU A 120 -5.22 5.09 -5.37
N ALA A 121 -5.47 4.66 -4.13
CA ALA A 121 -5.94 3.30 -3.85
C ALA A 121 -7.28 3.03 -4.54
N ARG A 122 -8.20 4.00 -4.55
CA ARG A 122 -9.51 3.88 -5.23
C ARG A 122 -9.38 3.62 -6.74
N ALA A 123 -8.31 4.06 -7.39
CA ALA A 123 -8.05 3.71 -8.79
C ALA A 123 -7.81 2.19 -8.99
N GLY A 124 -7.31 1.51 -7.96
CA GLY A 124 -7.07 0.05 -7.91
C GLY A 124 -8.22 -0.77 -7.30
N LEU A 125 -9.39 -0.18 -7.06
CA LEU A 125 -10.49 -0.76 -6.28
C LEU A 125 -10.83 -2.23 -6.56
N TRP A 126 -10.81 -2.65 -7.83
CA TRP A 126 -11.14 -4.03 -8.22
C TRP A 126 -10.09 -5.05 -7.81
N LEU A 127 -8.84 -4.63 -7.56
CA LEU A 127 -7.80 -5.48 -6.97
C LEU A 127 -8.24 -5.90 -5.56
N PHE A 128 -8.74 -4.96 -4.75
CA PHE A 128 -9.15 -5.26 -3.37
C PHE A 128 -10.42 -6.11 -3.32
N TYR A 129 -11.41 -5.88 -4.19
CA TYR A 129 -12.57 -6.77 -4.27
C TYR A 129 -12.20 -8.20 -4.70
N ARG A 130 -11.20 -8.37 -5.57
CA ARG A 130 -10.68 -9.70 -5.91
C ARG A 130 -10.11 -10.39 -4.68
N GLU A 131 -9.29 -9.68 -3.89
CA GLU A 131 -8.70 -10.23 -2.67
C GLU A 131 -9.74 -10.53 -1.58
N LEU A 132 -10.76 -9.68 -1.44
CA LEU A 132 -11.86 -9.91 -0.52
C LEU A 132 -12.60 -11.23 -0.82
N LEU A 133 -12.78 -11.58 -2.10
CA LEU A 133 -13.53 -12.77 -2.52
C LEU A 133 -12.69 -14.03 -2.68
N HIS A 134 -11.41 -13.88 -3.03
CA HIS A 134 -10.58 -14.99 -3.49
C HIS A 134 -9.23 -15.08 -2.77
N GLY A 135 -8.88 -14.09 -1.95
CA GLY A 135 -7.66 -14.09 -1.17
C GLY A 135 -7.68 -15.12 -0.04
N SER A 136 -6.54 -15.29 0.62
CA SER A 136 -6.47 -15.96 1.91
C SER A 136 -7.31 -15.21 2.95
N ALA A 137 -7.60 -15.82 4.10
CA ALA A 137 -8.32 -15.13 5.19
C ALA A 137 -7.62 -13.82 5.61
N ALA A 138 -6.28 -13.82 5.68
CA ALA A 138 -5.50 -12.62 5.99
C ALA A 138 -5.58 -11.57 4.87
N ASN A 139 -5.49 -11.97 3.60
CA ASN A 139 -5.60 -11.03 2.47
C ASN A 139 -7.00 -10.42 2.38
N ALA A 140 -8.04 -11.21 2.65
CA ALA A 140 -9.42 -10.76 2.67
C ALA A 140 -9.65 -9.75 3.81
N GLU A 141 -9.02 -9.94 4.97
CA GLU A 141 -9.06 -8.98 6.09
C GLU A 141 -8.42 -7.64 5.69
N TYR A 142 -7.21 -7.65 5.15
CA TYR A 142 -6.58 -6.42 4.64
C TYR A 142 -7.39 -5.76 3.52
N ALA A 143 -7.98 -6.56 2.63
CA ALA A 143 -8.84 -6.04 1.57
C ALA A 143 -10.11 -5.39 2.12
N GLU A 144 -10.76 -5.99 3.12
CA GLU A 144 -11.92 -5.42 3.82
C GLU A 144 -11.55 -4.08 4.48
N GLU A 145 -10.41 -4.02 5.17
CA GLU A 145 -9.87 -2.79 5.77
C GLU A 145 -9.65 -1.70 4.71
N ILE A 146 -8.94 -2.01 3.62
CA ILE A 146 -8.69 -1.05 2.54
C ILE A 146 -10.02 -0.53 1.99
N LEU A 147 -10.95 -1.44 1.66
CA LEU A 147 -12.24 -1.11 1.07
C LEU A 147 -13.07 -0.19 1.97
N ASP A 148 -13.01 -0.34 3.30
CA ASP A 148 -13.79 0.52 4.20
C ASP A 148 -13.38 2.00 4.11
N TYR A 149 -12.10 2.28 3.82
CA TYR A 149 -11.57 3.64 3.65
C TYR A 149 -11.71 4.15 2.21
N VAL A 150 -11.59 3.28 1.19
CA VAL A 150 -11.48 3.74 -0.21
C VAL A 150 -12.80 3.65 -1.00
N GLU A 151 -13.70 2.73 -0.66
CA GLU A 151 -14.96 2.55 -1.38
C GLU A 151 -16.00 3.60 -0.99
N THR A 152 -16.51 4.29 -2.00
CA THR A 152 -17.50 5.36 -1.84
C THR A 152 -18.91 4.88 -2.19
N ASP A 153 -19.05 3.85 -3.02
CA ASP A 153 -20.32 3.18 -3.29
C ASP A 153 -20.58 2.12 -2.21
N ARG A 154 -21.27 2.54 -1.14
CA ARG A 154 -21.59 1.65 -0.01
C ARG A 154 -22.53 0.52 -0.40
N ALA A 155 -23.40 0.72 -1.39
CA ALA A 155 -24.28 -0.35 -1.86
C ALA A 155 -23.46 -1.47 -2.53
N ARG A 156 -22.47 -1.12 -3.34
CA ARG A 156 -21.53 -2.10 -3.90
C ARG A 156 -20.72 -2.79 -2.80
N TYR A 157 -20.18 -2.04 -1.84
CA TYR A 157 -19.40 -2.62 -0.74
C TYR A 157 -20.19 -3.68 0.04
N GLU A 158 -21.40 -3.35 0.46
CA GLU A 158 -22.28 -4.25 1.22
C GLU A 158 -22.63 -5.51 0.43
N LEU A 159 -22.85 -5.40 -0.88
CA LEU A 159 -23.09 -6.55 -1.75
C LEU A 159 -21.90 -7.50 -1.78
N PHE A 160 -20.67 -6.98 -1.91
CA PHE A 160 -19.46 -7.82 -1.92
C PHE A 160 -19.18 -8.44 -0.55
N LEU A 161 -19.31 -7.68 0.54
CA LEU A 161 -19.15 -8.20 1.90
C LEU A 161 -20.11 -9.37 2.20
N ALA A 162 -21.35 -9.27 1.74
CA ALA A 162 -22.33 -10.34 1.90
C ALA A 162 -21.97 -11.63 1.13
N GLN A 163 -21.18 -11.53 0.06
CA GLN A 163 -20.68 -12.70 -0.68
C GLN A 163 -19.36 -13.25 -0.13
N ALA A 164 -18.53 -12.40 0.50
CA ALA A 164 -17.20 -12.75 0.99
C ALA A 164 -17.22 -13.54 2.31
N ARG A 165 -18.18 -13.27 3.20
CA ARG A 165 -18.27 -13.98 4.49
C ARG A 165 -18.68 -15.44 4.26
N PRO A 166 -17.94 -16.44 4.78
CA PRO A 166 -18.36 -17.83 4.68
C PRO A 166 -19.69 -18.01 5.42
N LYS A 167 -20.65 -18.70 4.77
CA LYS A 167 -21.86 -19.20 5.42
C LYS A 167 -21.53 -20.27 6.45
#